data_AF-A0A7Y4KU65-F1
#
_entry.id   AF-A0A7Y4KU65-F1
#
_cell.length_a   1.000
_cell.length_b   1.000
_cell.length_c   1.000
_cell.angle_alpha   90.00
_cell.angle_beta   90.00
_cell.angle_gamma   90.00
#
_symmetry.space_group_name_H-M   'P 1'
#
loop_
_entity.id
_entity.type
_entity.pdbx_description
1 polymer ?
#
loop_
_entity_poly.entity_id
_entity_poly.type
_entity_poly.pdbx_seq_one_letter_code
_entity_poly.pdbx_strand_id
1 'polypeptide(L)'
;ALSCAGCNDDSTGDASTSQASQLPQLSPATGLNLAAACESFAGKLSFANTSITAISTVAAGTLSVGGNAVPEHCLVTGTMNTRVSPVDGKTYAIGFEMRLPKAWNGRFYYQANGGLDGSVATALGALGGGPIS
;
A
#
# COMPACT_ATOMS: atom_id res chain seq x y z
N ALA A 1 15.46 -9.76 -16.21
CA ALA A 1 16.52 -10.67 -16.68
C ALA A 1 17.68 -10.55 -15.70
N LEU A 2 18.14 -11.69 -15.19
CA LEU A 2 19.26 -11.81 -14.25
C LEU A 2 20.54 -11.28 -14.93
N SER A 3 21.29 -10.39 -14.29
CA SER A 3 22.63 -10.03 -14.77
C SER A 3 23.62 -10.18 -13.62
N CYS A 4 24.42 -11.25 -13.72
CA CYS A 4 25.63 -11.45 -12.94
C CYS A 4 26.73 -10.58 -13.54
N ALA A 5 27.39 -9.76 -12.74
CA ALA A 5 28.61 -9.06 -13.16
C ALA A 5 29.81 -9.99 -12.96
N GLY A 6 30.44 -10.41 -14.06
CA GLY A 6 31.79 -10.97 -14.06
C GLY A 6 32.81 -9.85 -14.17
N CYS A 7 33.85 -9.89 -13.34
CA CYS A 7 35.01 -9.03 -13.49
C CYS A 7 36.02 -9.69 -14.43
N ASN A 8 36.53 -8.95 -15.41
CA ASN A 8 37.90 -9.15 -15.89
C ASN A 8 38.42 -7.85 -16.55
N ASP A 9 39.62 -7.48 -16.14
CA ASP A 9 40.43 -6.34 -16.58
C ASP A 9 40.81 -6.42 -18.06
N ASP A 10 40.90 -5.28 -18.77
CA ASP A 10 42.19 -4.70 -19.19
C ASP A 10 42.01 -3.35 -19.94
N SER A 11 42.81 -2.38 -19.51
CA SER A 11 43.34 -1.20 -20.20
C SER A 11 42.79 -0.83 -21.60
N THR A 12 42.09 0.32 -21.68
CA THR A 12 42.38 1.51 -22.54
C THR A 12 41.10 2.31 -22.78
N GLY A 13 41.27 3.63 -22.93
CA GLY A 13 40.21 4.61 -22.73
C GLY A 13 38.97 4.49 -23.62
N ASP A 14 37.84 4.83 -23.03
CA ASP A 14 36.98 5.88 -23.60
C ASP A 14 36.21 6.52 -22.44
N ALA A 15 36.35 7.83 -22.27
CA ALA A 15 35.56 8.60 -21.32
C ALA A 15 34.16 8.79 -21.92
N SER A 16 33.42 7.68 -22.02
CA SER A 16 32.00 7.71 -22.31
C SER A 16 31.30 8.26 -21.07
N THR A 17 31.11 9.58 -21.04
CA THR A 17 30.12 10.26 -20.21
C THR A 17 28.79 9.57 -20.40
N SER A 18 28.52 8.59 -19.55
CA SER A 18 27.24 7.93 -19.41
C SER A 18 26.31 8.98 -18.82
N GLN A 19 25.70 9.79 -19.70
CA GLN A 19 24.54 10.61 -19.41
C GLN A 19 23.39 9.64 -19.08
N ALA A 20 23.43 9.07 -17.89
CA ALA A 20 22.31 8.37 -17.31
C ALA A 20 21.20 9.41 -17.20
N SER A 21 20.19 9.27 -18.05
CA SER A 21 19.00 10.10 -18.04
C SER A 21 18.41 10.05 -16.63
N GLN A 22 18.60 11.11 -15.85
CA GLN A 22 18.24 11.14 -14.45
C GLN A 22 16.72 10.97 -14.36
N LEU A 23 16.27 9.81 -13.89
CA LEU A 23 14.85 9.57 -13.62
C LEU A 23 14.34 10.70 -12.72
N PRO A 24 13.14 11.26 -12.98
CA PRO A 24 12.56 12.29 -12.12
C PRO A 24 12.64 11.89 -10.65
N GLN A 25 13.41 12.65 -9.86
CA GLN A 25 13.55 12.40 -8.43
C GLN A 25 12.40 13.13 -7.71
N LEU A 26 11.55 12.36 -7.02
CA LEU A 26 10.48 12.92 -6.18
C LEU A 26 11.06 13.43 -4.85
N SER A 27 10.41 14.42 -4.24
CA SER A 27 10.76 14.87 -2.89
C SER A 27 10.51 13.75 -1.86
N PRO A 28 11.25 13.74 -0.73
CA PRO A 28 11.04 12.76 0.33
C PRO A 28 9.61 12.81 0.89
N ALA A 29 9.08 11.63 1.21
CA ALA A 29 7.85 11.50 1.97
C ALA A 29 7.98 12.23 3.32
N THR A 30 7.01 13.09 3.62
CA THR A 30 6.93 13.83 4.88
C THR A 30 5.73 13.32 5.68
N GLY A 31 5.95 13.02 6.96
CA GLY A 31 4.89 12.56 7.85
C GLY A 31 3.90 13.66 8.23
N LEU A 32 2.71 13.26 8.68
CA LEU A 32 1.68 14.15 9.23
C LEU A 32 0.84 13.45 10.29
N ASN A 33 0.24 14.25 11.17
CA ASN A 33 -0.72 13.77 12.15
C ASN A 33 -2.15 13.99 11.64
N LEU A 34 -2.91 12.92 11.52
CA LEU A 34 -4.31 12.95 11.09
C LEU A 34 -5.18 13.38 12.27
N ALA A 35 -5.45 14.67 12.39
CA ALA A 35 -6.19 15.23 13.53
C ALA A 35 -7.70 14.88 13.51
N ALA A 36 -8.28 14.65 12.33
CA ALA A 36 -9.71 14.44 12.20
C ALA A 36 -10.18 13.08 12.74
N ALA A 37 -11.44 13.00 13.18
CA ALA A 37 -12.11 11.73 13.47
C ALA A 37 -12.23 10.89 12.19
N CYS A 38 -12.06 9.57 12.29
CA CYS A 38 -12.03 8.69 11.13
C CYS A 38 -13.35 8.75 10.34
N GLU A 39 -14.47 8.77 11.04
CA GLU A 39 -15.81 8.82 10.48
C GLU A 39 -16.04 10.10 9.65
N SER A 40 -15.28 11.16 9.92
CA SER A 40 -15.35 12.43 9.16
C SER A 40 -14.82 12.34 7.73
N PHE A 41 -14.19 11.22 7.35
CA PHE A 41 -13.80 10.94 5.96
C PHE A 41 -14.97 10.39 5.12
N ALA A 42 -16.07 9.98 5.76
CA ALA A 42 -17.26 9.54 5.05
C ALA A 42 -17.73 10.63 4.07
N GLY A 43 -17.96 10.24 2.81
CA GLY A 43 -18.34 11.16 1.73
C GLY A 43 -17.21 12.05 1.20
N LYS A 44 -16.06 12.17 1.87
CA LYS A 44 -14.88 12.89 1.36
C LYS A 44 -14.02 12.02 0.45
N LEU A 45 -14.02 10.71 0.69
CA LEU A 45 -13.35 9.72 -0.15
C LEU A 45 -14.25 9.37 -1.34
N SER A 46 -14.17 10.17 -2.40
CA SER A 46 -14.93 9.96 -3.64
C SER A 46 -13.98 9.68 -4.80
N PHE A 47 -13.98 8.43 -5.26
CA PHE A 47 -13.18 7.97 -6.38
C PHE A 47 -14.05 7.23 -7.40
N ALA A 48 -13.65 7.28 -8.66
CA ALA A 48 -14.37 6.57 -9.72
C ALA A 48 -14.48 5.07 -9.40
N ASN A 49 -15.66 4.49 -9.67
CA ASN A 49 -15.94 3.07 -9.48
C ASN A 49 -15.60 2.52 -8.09
N THR A 50 -15.66 3.36 -7.05
CA THR A 50 -15.28 3.00 -5.68
C THR A 50 -16.43 3.26 -4.74
N SER A 51 -16.75 2.27 -3.91
CA SER A 51 -17.72 2.40 -2.82
C SER A 51 -17.01 2.13 -1.50
N ILE A 52 -17.03 3.12 -0.61
CA ILE A 52 -16.56 2.97 0.76
C ILE A 52 -17.69 2.38 1.60
N THR A 53 -17.49 1.20 2.16
CA THR A 53 -18.49 0.47 2.93
C THR A 53 -18.46 0.88 4.41
N ALA A 54 -17.28 1.07 4.98
CA ALA A 54 -17.13 1.51 6.36
C ALA A 54 -15.85 2.32 6.55
N ILE A 55 -15.92 3.25 7.49
CA ILE A 55 -14.77 3.96 8.04
C ILE A 55 -14.95 4.00 9.56
N SER A 56 -13.96 3.54 10.30
CA SER A 56 -14.04 3.50 11.77
C SER A 56 -12.69 3.76 12.42
N THR A 57 -12.72 4.31 13.63
CA THR A 57 -11.53 4.43 14.46
C THR A 57 -11.20 3.09 15.12
N VAL A 58 -9.95 2.64 15.01
CA VAL A 58 -9.42 1.46 15.70
C VAL A 58 -8.40 1.92 16.73
N ALA A 59 -8.71 1.67 18.01
CA ALA A 59 -7.84 2.04 19.12
C ALA A 59 -6.50 1.29 19.08
N ALA A 60 -5.45 1.92 19.61
CA ALA A 60 -4.13 1.31 19.72
C ALA A 60 -4.19 -0.03 20.50
N GLY A 61 -3.45 -1.03 20.03
CA GLY A 61 -3.38 -2.34 20.68
C GLY A 61 -4.55 -3.28 20.42
N THR A 62 -5.60 -2.84 19.71
CA THR A 62 -6.66 -3.75 19.21
C THR A 62 -6.10 -4.83 18.29
N LEU A 63 -5.03 -4.51 17.56
CA LEU A 63 -4.29 -5.41 16.70
C LEU A 63 -2.82 -5.46 17.16
N SER A 64 -2.20 -6.64 17.04
CA SER A 64 -0.77 -6.80 17.25
C SER A 64 -0.11 -7.48 16.05
N VAL A 65 1.07 -6.99 15.65
CA VAL A 65 1.88 -7.54 14.56
C VAL A 65 3.27 -7.83 15.11
N GLY A 66 3.71 -9.09 15.03
CA GLY A 66 5.02 -9.51 15.55
C GLY A 66 5.23 -9.23 17.04
N GLY A 67 4.15 -9.25 17.84
CA GLY A 67 4.19 -8.94 19.27
C GLY A 67 4.15 -7.44 19.61
N ASN A 68 4.16 -6.56 18.61
CA ASN A 68 4.03 -5.11 18.81
C ASN A 68 2.58 -4.67 18.65
N ALA A 69 2.10 -3.80 19.53
CA ALA A 69 0.78 -3.21 19.41
C ALA A 69 0.74 -2.25 18.22
N VAL A 70 -0.26 -2.40 17.35
CA VAL A 70 -0.50 -1.45 16.25
C VAL A 70 -1.07 -0.15 16.84
N PRO A 71 -0.51 1.03 16.51
CA PRO A 71 -1.03 2.32 16.96
C PRO A 71 -2.47 2.58 16.50
N GLU A 72 -3.12 3.59 17.08
CA GLU A 72 -4.45 4.03 16.64
C GLU A 72 -4.44 4.44 15.15
N HIS A 73 -5.47 4.00 14.42
CA HIS A 73 -5.61 4.26 13.00
C HIS A 73 -7.08 4.22 12.57
N CYS A 74 -7.35 4.81 11.41
CA CYS A 74 -8.64 4.64 10.75
C CYS A 74 -8.63 3.37 9.91
N LEU A 75 -9.62 2.51 10.11
CA LEU A 75 -9.90 1.37 9.25
C LEU A 75 -10.92 1.78 8.20
N VAL A 76 -10.56 1.62 6.93
CA VAL A 76 -11.42 1.87 5.77
C VAL A 76 -11.59 0.56 5.01
N THR A 77 -12.84 0.18 4.76
CA THR A 77 -13.16 -1.00 3.94
C THR A 77 -14.07 -0.59 2.79
N GLY A 78 -13.90 -1.22 1.64
CA GLY A 78 -14.74 -0.91 0.49
C GLY A 78 -14.60 -1.89 -0.66
N THR A 79 -15.26 -1.55 -1.76
CA THR A 79 -15.23 -2.31 -3.01
C THR A 79 -14.99 -1.39 -4.19
N MET A 80 -14.29 -1.90 -5.22
CA MET A 80 -14.06 -1.20 -6.48
C MET A 80 -14.53 -2.04 -7.67
N ASN A 81 -14.89 -1.36 -8.76
CA ASN A 81 -15.17 -1.95 -10.07
C ASN A 81 -16.21 -3.10 -10.04
N THR A 82 -17.30 -2.87 -9.31
CA THR A 82 -18.44 -3.80 -9.25
C THR A 82 -19.04 -4.02 -10.64
N ARG A 83 -19.25 -5.29 -11.01
CA ARG A 83 -19.80 -5.70 -12.31
C ARG A 83 -20.58 -7.00 -12.20
N VAL A 84 -21.55 -7.19 -13.07
CA VAL A 84 -22.24 -8.47 -13.26
C VAL A 84 -21.59 -9.19 -14.43
N SER A 85 -21.21 -10.45 -14.22
CA SER A 85 -20.62 -11.27 -15.27
C SER A 85 -21.69 -11.74 -16.26
N PRO A 86 -21.47 -11.57 -17.57
CA PRO A 86 -22.40 -12.06 -18.59
C PRO A 86 -22.34 -13.58 -18.78
N VAL A 87 -21.34 -14.26 -18.20
CA VAL A 87 -21.11 -15.70 -18.36
C VAL A 87 -21.90 -16.50 -17.33
N ASP A 88 -21.90 -16.06 -16.07
CA ASP A 88 -22.49 -16.79 -14.95
C ASP A 88 -23.52 -15.96 -14.15
N GLY A 89 -23.78 -14.71 -14.54
CA GLY A 89 -24.75 -13.82 -13.90
C GLY A 89 -24.35 -13.34 -12.49
N LYS A 90 -23.15 -13.68 -12.02
CA LYS A 90 -22.71 -13.32 -10.65
C LYS A 90 -22.18 -11.90 -10.59
N THR A 91 -22.34 -11.28 -9.42
CA THR A 91 -21.75 -9.97 -9.13
C THR A 91 -20.32 -10.15 -8.62
N TYR A 92 -19.38 -9.43 -9.21
CA TYR A 92 -17.97 -9.41 -8.86
C TYR A 92 -17.54 -7.98 -8.53
N ALA A 93 -16.69 -7.83 -7.52
CA ALA A 93 -16.05 -6.57 -7.17
C ALA A 93 -14.65 -6.84 -6.59
N ILE A 94 -13.80 -5.81 -6.59
CA ILE A 94 -12.50 -5.86 -5.92
C ILE A 94 -12.70 -5.33 -4.50
N GLY A 95 -12.69 -6.22 -3.50
CA GLY A 95 -12.70 -5.81 -2.10
C GLY A 95 -11.35 -5.27 -1.66
N PHE A 96 -11.34 -4.31 -0.74
CA PHE A 96 -10.13 -3.81 -0.11
C PHE A 96 -10.34 -3.43 1.36
N GLU A 97 -9.23 -3.48 2.11
CA GLU A 97 -9.08 -2.95 3.45
C GLU A 97 -7.86 -2.02 3.45
N MET A 98 -7.98 -0.88 4.12
CA MET A 98 -6.90 0.11 4.26
C MET A 98 -6.85 0.61 5.70
N ARG A 99 -5.64 0.72 6.25
CA ARG A 99 -5.39 1.30 7.58
C ARG A 99 -4.62 2.60 7.42
N LEU A 100 -5.18 3.69 7.94
CA LEU A 100 -4.60 5.03 7.89
C LEU A 100 -4.14 5.44 9.30
N PRO A 101 -2.84 5.37 9.61
CA PRO A 101 -2.32 5.71 10.93
C PRO A 101 -2.62 7.17 11.30
N LYS A 102 -2.90 7.40 12.58
CA LYS A 102 -3.06 8.76 13.10
C LYS A 102 -1.74 9.54 13.05
N ALA A 103 -0.63 8.87 13.36
CA ALA A 103 0.72 9.38 13.11
C ALA A 103 1.27 8.72 11.83
N TRP A 104 1.06 9.36 10.68
CA TRP A 104 1.49 8.82 9.40
C TRP A 104 2.91 9.30 9.07
N ASN A 105 3.78 8.40 8.64
CA ASN A 105 5.17 8.72 8.26
C ASN A 105 5.32 9.20 6.81
N GLY A 106 4.21 9.42 6.09
CA GLY A 106 4.20 9.87 4.70
C GLY A 106 4.36 8.76 3.65
N ARG A 107 4.45 7.48 4.07
CA ARG A 107 4.69 6.35 3.18
C ARG A 107 3.46 5.46 3.05
N PHE A 108 3.21 4.99 1.84
CA PHE A 108 2.15 4.03 1.54
C PHE A 108 2.75 2.62 1.38
N TYR A 109 2.04 1.62 1.87
CA TYR A 109 2.39 0.22 1.69
C TYR A 109 1.17 -0.55 1.20
N TYR A 110 1.37 -1.36 0.16
CA TYR A 110 0.36 -2.25 -0.40
C TYR A 110 0.70 -3.70 -0.05
N GLN A 111 -0.23 -4.38 0.59
CA GLN A 111 -0.14 -5.80 0.89
C GLN A 111 -1.08 -6.55 -0.05
N ALA A 112 -0.52 -7.38 -0.93
CA ALA A 112 -1.29 -8.30 -1.75
C ALA A 112 -1.79 -9.49 -0.89
N ASN A 113 -2.83 -10.17 -1.37
CA ASN A 113 -3.28 -11.44 -0.81
C ASN A 113 -2.48 -12.61 -1.44
N GLY A 114 -2.92 -13.86 -1.26
CA GLY A 114 -2.22 -15.04 -1.74
C GLY A 114 -3.10 -16.28 -1.87
N GLY A 115 -2.63 -17.25 -2.65
CA GLY A 115 -3.40 -18.44 -3.04
C GLY A 115 -4.11 -18.20 -4.37
N LEU A 116 -5.39 -18.58 -4.47
CA LEU A 116 -6.22 -18.28 -5.64
C LEU A 116 -7.09 -17.02 -5.45
N ASP A 117 -6.94 -16.36 -4.30
CA ASP A 117 -7.68 -15.19 -3.80
C ASP A 117 -9.21 -15.21 -3.96
N GLY A 118 -9.88 -14.23 -3.37
CA GLY A 118 -11.34 -14.25 -3.13
C GLY A 118 -11.73 -13.79 -1.73
N SER A 119 -10.74 -13.55 -0.86
CA SER A 119 -10.90 -12.90 0.44
C SER A 119 -9.92 -11.75 0.57
N VAL A 120 -10.33 -10.67 1.23
CA VAL A 120 -9.45 -9.57 1.61
C VAL A 120 -8.75 -9.97 2.90
N ALA A 121 -7.43 -10.13 2.88
CA ALA A 121 -6.66 -10.33 4.09
C ALA A 121 -6.58 -9.03 4.90
N THR A 122 -6.49 -9.14 6.22
CA THR A 122 -6.29 -7.98 7.09
C THR A 122 -5.01 -7.25 6.71
N ALA A 123 -5.10 -5.92 6.55
CA ALA A 123 -4.00 -5.08 6.09
C ALA A 123 -2.99 -4.81 7.21
N LEU A 124 -2.22 -5.82 7.62
CA LEU A 124 -1.28 -5.73 8.74
C LEU A 124 -0.04 -4.88 8.42
N GLY A 125 0.28 -4.70 7.14
CA GLY A 125 1.52 -4.02 6.74
C GLY A 125 2.75 -4.82 7.11
N ALA A 126 2.63 -6.15 7.23
CA ALA A 126 3.74 -7.04 7.49
C ALA A 126 4.66 -7.03 6.27
N LEU A 127 5.69 -6.19 6.33
CA LEU A 127 6.77 -6.17 5.36
C LEU A 127 7.33 -7.59 5.32
N GLY A 128 7.25 -8.27 4.18
CA GLY A 128 8.09 -9.43 3.91
C GLY A 128 9.56 -8.98 3.98
N GLY A 129 10.14 -8.96 5.19
CA GLY A 129 11.56 -8.71 5.45
C GLY A 129 12.03 -7.26 5.65
N GLY A 130 11.16 -6.28 5.93
CA GLY A 130 11.59 -4.87 6.19
C GLY A 130 11.40 -4.44 7.65
N PRO A 131 12.24 -3.53 8.19
CA PRO A 131 12.22 -3.20 9.61
C PRO A 131 10.92 -2.50 10.02
N ILE A 132 10.30 -3.06 11.05
CA ILE A 132 9.25 -2.45 11.85
C ILE A 132 9.91 -1.69 13.01
N SER A 133 10.50 -0.53 12.71
CA SER A 133 11.07 0.37 13.71
C SER A 133 10.44 1.74 13.64
#